data_AF-A0A1F7VG98-F1
#
_entry.id   AF-A0A1F7VG98-F1
#
_cell.length_a   1.000
_cell.length_b   1.000
_cell.length_c   1.000
_cell.angle_alpha   90.00
_cell.angle_beta   90.00
_cell.angle_gamma   90.00
#
_symmetry.space_group_name_H-M   'P 1'
#
loop_
_entity.id
_entity.type
_entity.pdbx_description
1 polymer ?
#
loop_
_entity_poly.entity_id
_entity_poly.type
_entity_poly.pdbx_seq_one_letter_code
_entity_poly.pdbx_strand_id
1 'polypeptide(L)'
;MPDILWNDYLYRPLLNILIWLYNNWAGQNLGWAVVILTVALRVILLPFSIINERNAVRYERLHERIEGLEKAFKNDPVQLKEEIRNVMHYYRVSPWAKTVVLGILGLVLVLLYQVFLGGMEPIKIARALYDWNDAPGTVNTIFFGFDIALRSLLWSGAAGVWIFLDLYWTQRKSAQSATKGEVMFIIFFPFFIFVLLWWLPMVKSIFILTSMAFSGTITVLRKLFVKTPKPKAAH
;
A
#
# COMPACT_ATOMS: atom_id res chain seq x y z
N MET A 1 25.92 5.10 11.23
CA MET A 1 25.35 3.77 11.57
C MET A 1 23.97 3.52 10.96
N PRO A 2 23.02 4.49 10.91
CA PRO A 2 21.75 4.31 10.19
C PRO A 2 21.93 4.01 8.69
N ASP A 3 22.96 4.61 8.08
CA ASP A 3 23.24 4.47 6.65
C ASP A 3 23.62 3.04 6.25
N ILE A 4 24.23 2.26 7.15
CA ILE A 4 24.63 0.86 6.85
C ILE A 4 23.39 -0.03 6.84
N LEU A 5 22.50 0.11 7.82
CA LEU A 5 21.23 -0.64 7.85
C LEU A 5 20.36 -0.30 6.64
N TRP A 6 20.26 1.00 6.33
CA TRP A 6 19.47 1.46 5.20
C TRP A 6 20.06 1.02 3.86
N ASN A 7 21.36 1.21 3.66
CA ASN A 7 22.00 0.92 2.39
C ASN A 7 22.19 -0.59 2.17
N ASP A 8 22.78 -1.30 3.14
CA ASP A 8 23.25 -2.67 2.90
C ASP A 8 22.18 -3.73 3.13
N TYR A 9 21.17 -3.47 3.97
CA TYR A 9 20.11 -4.44 4.27
C TYR A 9 18.77 -4.14 3.61
N LEU A 10 18.52 -2.88 3.20
CA LEU A 10 17.25 -2.50 2.58
C LEU A 10 17.45 -2.10 1.11
N TYR A 11 18.29 -1.12 0.84
CA TYR A 11 18.49 -0.59 -0.51
C TYR A 11 19.18 -1.59 -1.45
N ARG A 12 20.35 -2.13 -1.07
CA ARG A 12 21.09 -3.08 -1.91
C ARG A 12 20.28 -4.34 -2.23
N PRO A 13 19.64 -5.04 -1.27
CA PRO A 13 18.88 -6.24 -1.60
C PRO A 13 17.68 -5.94 -2.49
N LEU A 14 16.96 -4.84 -2.21
CA LEU A 14 15.82 -4.46 -3.05
C LEU A 14 16.25 -4.10 -4.47
N LEU A 15 17.34 -3.34 -4.62
CA LEU A 15 17.90 -2.99 -5.92
C LEU A 15 18.33 -4.26 -6.68
N ASN A 16 18.99 -5.20 -6.01
CA ASN A 16 19.39 -6.47 -6.62
C ASN A 16 18.19 -7.29 -7.08
N ILE A 17 17.16 -7.43 -6.25
CA ILE A 17 15.92 -8.11 -6.64
C ILE A 17 15.26 -7.39 -7.81
N LEU A 18 15.21 -6.05 -7.80
CA LEU A 18 14.62 -5.25 -8.87
C LEU A 18 15.37 -5.45 -10.20
N ILE A 19 16.70 -5.41 -10.18
CA ILE A 19 17.52 -5.61 -11.39
C ILE A 19 17.48 -7.07 -11.85
N TRP A 20 17.42 -8.03 -10.94
CA TRP A 20 17.25 -9.43 -11.29
C TRP A 20 15.89 -9.68 -11.97
N LEU A 21 14.82 -9.05 -11.47
CA LEU A 21 13.51 -9.06 -12.12
C LEU A 21 13.54 -8.34 -13.47
N TYR A 22 14.27 -7.22 -13.57
CA TYR A 22 14.47 -6.49 -14.81
C TYR A 22 15.10 -7.38 -15.90
N ASN A 23 16.19 -8.07 -15.57
CA ASN A 23 16.94 -8.91 -16.50
C ASN A 23 16.19 -10.19 -16.90
N ASN A 24 15.53 -10.86 -15.95
CA ASN A 24 14.99 -12.20 -16.17
C ASN A 24 13.49 -12.25 -16.51
N TRP A 25 12.66 -11.41 -15.86
CA TRP A 25 11.20 -11.53 -15.94
C TRP A 25 10.53 -10.36 -16.66
N ALA A 26 11.11 -9.17 -16.56
CA ALA A 26 10.51 -7.94 -17.04
C ALA A 26 10.89 -7.59 -18.49
N GLY A 27 11.61 -8.47 -19.19
CA GLY A 27 12.06 -8.23 -20.56
C GLY A 27 12.89 -6.96 -20.70
N GLN A 28 13.77 -6.68 -19.73
CA GLN A 28 14.58 -5.47 -19.67
C GLN A 28 13.74 -4.19 -19.65
N ASN A 29 12.62 -4.19 -18.93
CA ASN A 29 11.79 -3.00 -18.71
C ASN A 29 11.60 -2.72 -17.23
N LEU A 30 12.03 -1.53 -16.78
CA LEU A 30 12.01 -1.19 -15.35
C LEU A 30 10.59 -0.99 -14.82
N GLY A 31 9.65 -0.53 -15.66
CA GLY A 31 8.25 -0.44 -15.29
C GLY A 31 7.64 -1.80 -14.99
N TRP A 32 7.87 -2.78 -15.85
CA TRP A 32 7.44 -4.15 -15.61
C TRP A 32 8.15 -4.78 -14.40
N ALA A 33 9.43 -4.49 -14.19
CA ALA A 33 10.16 -4.97 -13.02
C ALA A 33 9.53 -4.47 -11.71
N VAL A 34 9.13 -3.19 -11.67
CA VAL A 34 8.41 -2.60 -10.51
C VAL A 34 7.04 -3.23 -10.32
N VAL A 35 6.28 -3.48 -11.40
CA VAL A 35 4.98 -4.18 -11.34
C VAL A 35 5.16 -5.57 -10.72
N ILE A 36 6.11 -6.36 -11.24
CA ILE A 36 6.36 -7.73 -10.78
C ILE A 36 6.83 -7.72 -9.31
N LEU A 37 7.74 -6.81 -8.94
CA LEU A 37 8.19 -6.64 -7.56
C LEU A 37 7.01 -6.34 -6.62
N THR A 38 6.12 -5.43 -7.04
CA THR A 38 4.94 -5.04 -6.25
C THR A 38 4.00 -6.23 -6.05
N VAL A 39 3.76 -7.01 -7.11
CA VAL A 39 2.91 -8.22 -7.03
C VAL A 39 3.56 -9.27 -6.13
N ALA A 40 4.86 -9.53 -6.26
CA ALA A 40 5.58 -10.48 -5.43
C ALA A 40 5.50 -10.11 -3.93
N LEU A 41 5.74 -8.83 -3.60
CA LEU A 41 5.57 -8.31 -2.24
C LEU A 41 4.14 -8.48 -1.74
N ARG A 42 3.14 -8.21 -2.58
CA ARG A 42 1.73 -8.39 -2.23
C ARG A 42 1.37 -9.85 -1.98
N VAL A 43 1.95 -10.79 -2.71
CA VAL A 43 1.79 -12.24 -2.47
C VAL A 43 2.41 -12.63 -1.12
N ILE A 44 3.62 -12.17 -0.82
CA ILE A 44 4.30 -12.46 0.46
C ILE A 44 3.52 -11.85 1.65
N LEU A 45 2.96 -10.65 1.47
CA LEU A 45 2.17 -9.94 2.50
C LEU A 45 0.68 -10.28 2.49
N LEU A 46 0.26 -11.23 1.64
CA LEU A 46 -1.11 -11.68 1.54
C LEU A 46 -1.67 -12.23 2.87
N PRO A 47 -0.98 -13.10 3.63
CA PRO A 47 -1.50 -13.57 4.93
C PRO A 47 -1.77 -12.42 5.91
N PHE A 48 -0.86 -11.43 5.97
CA PHE A 48 -1.05 -10.23 6.79
C PHE A 48 -2.23 -9.39 6.31
N SER A 49 -2.41 -9.26 4.99
CA SER A 49 -3.53 -8.54 4.39
C SER A 49 -4.88 -9.18 4.72
N ILE A 50 -4.96 -10.52 4.74
CA ILE A 50 -6.17 -11.25 5.15
C ILE A 50 -6.48 -11.01 6.64
N ILE A 51 -5.46 -11.07 7.50
CA ILE A 51 -5.63 -10.78 8.94
C ILE A 51 -6.13 -9.35 9.15
N ASN A 52 -5.56 -8.39 8.42
CA ASN A 52 -5.96 -6.98 8.47
C ASN A 52 -7.43 -6.79 8.10
N GLU A 53 -7.89 -7.44 7.03
CA GLU A 53 -9.29 -7.35 6.61
C GLU A 53 -10.25 -7.97 7.64
N ARG A 54 -9.88 -9.12 8.22
CA ARG A 54 -10.67 -9.73 9.30
C ARG A 54 -10.76 -8.83 10.54
N ASN A 55 -9.66 -8.16 10.87
CA ASN A 55 -9.63 -7.19 11.97
C ASN A 55 -10.46 -5.95 11.66
N ALA A 56 -10.48 -5.48 10.41
CA ALA A 56 -11.31 -4.35 9.99
C ALA A 56 -12.80 -4.64 10.18
N VAL A 57 -13.28 -5.83 9.79
CA VAL A 57 -14.68 -6.24 10.01
C VAL A 57 -15.02 -6.34 11.50
N ARG A 58 -14.09 -6.81 12.34
CA ARG A 58 -14.30 -6.82 13.79
C ARG A 58 -14.34 -5.41 14.36
N TYR A 59 -13.47 -4.53 13.88
CA TYR A 59 -13.40 -3.13 14.30
C TYR A 59 -14.70 -2.38 13.96
N GLU A 60 -15.25 -2.62 12.77
CA GLU A 60 -16.55 -2.05 12.35
C GLU A 60 -17.66 -2.36 13.35
N ARG A 61 -17.72 -3.60 13.87
CA ARG A 61 -18.70 -3.99 14.90
C ARG A 61 -18.46 -3.32 16.26
N LEU A 62 -17.26 -2.80 16.51
CA LEU A 62 -16.92 -2.09 17.74
C LEU A 62 -17.12 -0.60 17.62
N HIS A 63 -17.34 -0.08 16.42
CA HIS A 63 -17.39 1.35 16.18
C HIS A 63 -18.46 2.05 17.02
N GLU A 64 -19.69 1.53 17.04
CA GLU A 64 -20.77 2.05 17.91
C GLU A 64 -20.39 2.07 19.39
N ARG A 65 -19.66 1.05 19.86
CA ARG A 65 -19.22 0.97 21.25
C ARG A 65 -18.12 1.99 21.55
N ILE A 66 -17.20 2.19 20.59
CA ILE A 66 -16.17 3.23 20.68
C ILE A 66 -16.81 4.62 20.68
N GLU A 67 -17.79 4.90 19.82
CA GLU A 67 -18.53 6.16 19.83
C GLU A 67 -19.25 6.41 21.17
N GLY A 68 -19.81 5.36 21.77
CA GLY A 68 -20.38 5.41 23.11
C GLY A 68 -19.36 5.81 24.18
N LEU A 69 -18.14 5.25 24.10
CA LEU A 69 -17.03 5.61 24.99
C LEU A 69 -16.55 7.05 24.77
N GLU A 70 -16.43 7.50 23.52
CA GLU A 70 -16.05 8.87 23.18
C GLU A 70 -17.04 9.90 23.76
N LYS A 71 -18.34 9.58 23.77
CA LYS A 71 -19.37 10.41 24.40
C LYS A 71 -19.26 10.37 25.93
N ALA A 72 -19.05 9.19 26.52
CA ALA A 72 -18.97 9.01 27.97
C ALA A 72 -17.72 9.67 28.59
N PHE A 73 -16.57 9.59 27.93
CA PHE A 73 -15.27 10.07 28.43
C PHE A 73 -14.78 11.33 27.71
N LYS A 74 -15.69 12.17 27.18
CA LYS A 74 -15.34 13.38 26.43
C LYS A 74 -14.41 14.34 27.20
N ASN A 75 -14.51 14.35 28.53
CA ASN A 75 -13.73 15.22 29.41
C ASN A 75 -12.49 14.53 30.00
N ASP A 76 -12.29 13.23 29.76
CA ASP A 76 -11.13 12.47 30.25
C ASP A 76 -10.48 11.68 29.11
N PRO A 77 -9.56 12.31 28.35
CA PRO A 77 -8.90 11.67 27.22
C PRO A 77 -7.93 10.55 27.64
N VAL A 78 -7.52 10.50 28.92
CA VAL A 78 -6.64 9.45 29.43
C VAL A 78 -7.46 8.18 29.64
N GLN A 79 -8.58 8.28 30.36
CA GLN A 79 -9.51 7.15 30.55
C GLN A 79 -10.09 6.67 29.23
N LEU A 80 -10.43 7.57 28.31
CA LEU A 80 -10.92 7.20 26.98
C LEU A 80 -9.93 6.26 26.24
N LYS A 81 -8.63 6.60 26.23
CA LYS A 81 -7.60 5.77 25.57
C LYS A 81 -7.48 4.40 26.20
N GLU A 82 -7.54 4.34 27.54
CA GLU A 82 -7.44 3.08 28.27
C GLU A 82 -8.64 2.17 27.97
N GLU A 83 -9.85 2.72 27.98
CA GLU A 83 -11.06 1.94 27.75
C GLU A 83 -11.19 1.48 26.30
N ILE A 84 -10.81 2.32 25.33
CA ILE A 84 -10.69 1.90 23.93
C ILE A 84 -9.68 0.75 23.80
N ARG A 85 -8.53 0.82 24.48
CA ARG A 85 -7.53 -0.26 24.48
C ARG A 85 -8.09 -1.55 25.08
N ASN A 86 -8.81 -1.46 26.20
CA ASN A 86 -9.44 -2.61 26.87
C ASN A 86 -10.45 -3.29 25.95
N VAL A 87 -11.30 -2.51 25.28
CA VAL A 87 -12.28 -3.01 24.30
C VAL A 87 -11.56 -3.68 23.12
N MET A 88 -10.56 -3.03 22.51
CA MET A 88 -9.80 -3.64 21.40
C MET A 88 -9.15 -4.97 21.81
N HIS A 89 -8.60 -5.06 23.03
CA HIS A 89 -7.99 -6.26 23.56
C HIS A 89 -9.02 -7.38 23.79
N TYR A 90 -10.17 -7.05 24.41
CA TYR A 90 -11.26 -7.99 24.65
C TYR A 90 -11.75 -8.65 23.36
N TYR A 91 -11.91 -7.86 22.30
CA TYR A 91 -12.38 -8.34 20.98
C TYR A 91 -11.25 -8.84 20.07
N ARG A 92 -10.00 -8.91 20.57
CA ARG A 92 -8.81 -9.40 19.85
C ARG A 92 -8.64 -8.70 18.49
N VAL A 93 -8.82 -7.39 18.46
CA VAL A 93 -8.57 -6.55 17.28
C VAL A 93 -7.17 -5.99 17.38
N SER A 94 -6.27 -6.38 16.47
CA SER A 94 -4.89 -5.90 16.45
C SER A 94 -4.66 -4.90 15.31
N PRO A 95 -4.15 -3.68 15.58
CA PRO A 95 -3.84 -2.70 14.54
C PRO A 95 -2.53 -3.01 13.80
N TRP A 96 -1.68 -3.89 14.37
CA TRP A 96 -0.36 -4.22 13.85
C TRP A 96 -0.35 -4.75 12.42
N ALA A 97 -1.34 -5.56 12.02
CA ALA A 97 -1.39 -6.11 10.67
C ALA A 97 -1.48 -4.99 9.61
N LYS A 98 -2.29 -3.94 9.87
CA LYS A 98 -2.40 -2.78 8.98
C LYS A 98 -1.08 -2.01 8.91
N THR A 99 -0.48 -1.75 10.08
CA THR A 99 0.76 -0.99 10.19
C THR A 99 1.93 -1.69 9.52
N VAL A 100 2.07 -3.02 9.67
CA VAL A 100 3.12 -3.80 9.04
C VAL A 100 3.01 -3.75 7.52
N VAL A 101 1.81 -3.97 6.96
CA VAL A 101 1.61 -3.91 5.51
C VAL A 101 1.89 -2.51 4.95
N LEU A 102 1.37 -1.47 5.59
CA LEU A 102 1.61 -0.09 5.17
C LEU A 102 3.08 0.33 5.33
N GLY A 103 3.74 -0.11 6.41
CA GLY A 103 5.14 0.18 6.68
C GLY A 103 6.06 -0.43 5.62
N ILE A 104 5.85 -1.69 5.24
CA ILE A 104 6.64 -2.35 4.19
C ILE A 104 6.39 -1.68 2.83
N LEU A 105 5.13 -1.36 2.48
CA LEU A 105 4.82 -0.66 1.24
C LEU A 105 5.44 0.74 1.19
N GLY A 106 5.38 1.48 2.29
CA GLY A 106 6.00 2.80 2.41
C GLY A 106 7.52 2.72 2.28
N LEU A 107 8.16 1.77 2.95
CA LEU A 107 9.60 1.52 2.87
C LEU A 107 10.02 1.23 1.42
N VAL A 108 9.33 0.30 0.74
CA VAL A 108 9.61 -0.05 -0.65
C VAL A 108 9.44 1.16 -1.57
N LEU A 109 8.39 1.96 -1.36
CA LEU A 109 8.15 3.17 -2.15
C LEU A 109 9.27 4.22 -1.98
N VAL A 110 9.84 4.35 -0.78
CA VAL A 110 11.01 5.22 -0.53
C VAL A 110 12.26 4.65 -1.20
N LEU A 111 12.48 3.33 -1.14
CA LEU A 111 13.62 2.70 -1.81
C LEU A 111 13.54 2.86 -3.34
N LEU A 112 12.37 2.62 -3.94
CA LEU A 112 12.14 2.87 -5.36
C LEU A 112 12.40 4.34 -5.70
N TYR A 113 11.98 5.29 -4.85
CA TYR A 113 12.31 6.69 -5.08
C TYR A 113 13.83 6.94 -5.14
N GLN A 114 14.58 6.34 -4.22
CA GLN A 114 16.02 6.52 -4.13
C GLN A 114 16.76 5.94 -5.34
N VAL A 115 16.33 4.78 -5.84
CA VAL A 115 16.88 4.17 -7.06
C VAL A 115 16.73 5.12 -8.26
N PHE A 116 15.61 5.83 -8.35
CA PHE A 116 15.31 6.74 -9.46
C PHE A 116 15.96 8.11 -9.29
N LEU A 117 16.09 8.61 -8.05
CA LEU A 117 16.85 9.84 -7.75
C LEU A 117 18.35 9.68 -8.01
N GLY A 118 18.91 8.49 -7.81
CA GLY A 118 20.32 8.18 -8.07
C GLY A 118 20.74 8.28 -9.54
N GLY A 119 19.80 8.62 -10.44
CA GLY A 119 20.04 8.95 -11.84
C GLY A 119 20.09 7.75 -12.78
N MET A 120 19.70 6.54 -12.31
CA MET A 120 19.90 5.28 -13.05
C MET A 120 21.28 5.16 -13.71
N GLU A 121 22.30 5.75 -13.08
CA GLU A 121 23.64 5.73 -13.62
C GLU A 121 24.13 4.29 -13.64
N PRO A 122 24.46 3.73 -14.83
CA PRO A 122 24.83 2.32 -14.96
C PRO A 122 25.98 1.93 -14.04
N ILE A 123 26.92 2.87 -13.83
CA ILE A 123 28.10 2.68 -12.97
C ILE A 123 27.71 2.57 -11.48
N LYS A 124 26.75 3.38 -11.00
CA LYS A 124 26.28 3.32 -9.61
C LYS A 124 25.47 2.06 -9.36
N ILE A 125 24.64 1.66 -10.33
CA ILE A 125 23.88 0.42 -10.28
C ILE A 125 24.86 -0.75 -10.21
N ALA A 126 25.80 -0.84 -11.15
CA ALA A 126 26.80 -1.92 -11.21
C ALA A 126 27.58 -2.10 -9.91
N ARG A 127 27.97 -1.02 -9.22
CA ARG A 127 28.68 -1.10 -7.93
C ARG A 127 27.81 -1.55 -6.75
N ALA A 128 26.50 -1.39 -6.85
CA ALA A 128 25.55 -1.78 -5.82
C ALA A 128 24.98 -3.19 -6.04
N LEU A 129 25.21 -3.77 -7.21
CA LEU A 129 24.83 -5.15 -7.53
C LEU A 129 25.76 -6.16 -6.87
N TYR A 130 25.20 -7.31 -6.55
CA TYR A 130 25.93 -8.49 -6.14
C TYR A 130 26.48 -9.22 -7.37
N ASP A 131 27.53 -10.01 -7.17
CA ASP A 131 28.26 -10.69 -8.24
C ASP A 131 27.40 -11.65 -9.09
N TRP A 132 26.25 -12.08 -8.56
CA TRP A 132 25.30 -12.97 -9.26
C TRP A 132 24.31 -12.24 -10.16
N ASN A 133 24.37 -10.90 -10.23
CA ASN A 133 23.41 -10.10 -10.98
C ASN A 133 24.10 -9.19 -11.98
N ASP A 134 23.86 -9.45 -13.26
CA ASP A 134 24.49 -8.71 -14.34
C ASP A 134 24.03 -7.25 -14.37
N ALA A 135 24.99 -6.35 -14.49
CA ALA A 135 24.71 -4.92 -14.60
C ALA A 135 23.97 -4.64 -15.92
N PRO A 136 22.76 -4.06 -15.88
CA PRO A 136 22.09 -3.63 -17.09
C PRO A 136 22.86 -2.44 -17.65
N GLY A 137 23.21 -2.48 -18.94
CA GLY A 137 23.91 -1.39 -19.61
C GLY A 137 23.07 -0.11 -19.60
N THR A 138 22.09 -0.02 -20.49
CA THR A 138 21.09 1.05 -20.47
C THR A 138 19.79 0.52 -19.88
N VAL A 139 19.29 1.21 -18.84
CA VAL A 139 18.03 0.82 -18.20
C VAL A 139 16.86 1.42 -18.97
N ASN A 140 15.99 0.56 -19.50
CA ASN A 140 14.78 1.01 -20.17
C ASN A 140 13.71 1.41 -19.14
N THR A 141 13.35 2.68 -19.15
CA THR A 141 12.34 3.28 -18.26
C THR A 141 11.01 3.54 -18.98
N ILE A 142 10.85 3.13 -20.22
CA ILE A 142 9.64 3.38 -20.99
C ILE A 142 8.59 2.33 -20.63
N PHE A 143 7.54 2.75 -19.95
CA PHE A 143 6.39 1.91 -19.60
C PHE A 143 5.14 2.45 -20.29
N PHE A 144 4.54 1.66 -21.18
CA PHE A 144 3.39 2.07 -22.01
C PHE A 144 3.61 3.41 -22.75
N GLY A 145 4.84 3.66 -23.22
CA GLY A 145 5.20 4.90 -23.93
C GLY A 145 5.52 6.10 -23.03
N PHE A 146 5.47 5.94 -21.70
CA PHE A 146 5.83 6.99 -20.75
C PHE A 146 7.12 6.64 -20.01
N ASP A 147 8.00 7.62 -19.82
CA ASP A 147 9.18 7.44 -18.98
C ASP A 147 8.78 7.45 -17.49
N ILE A 148 8.99 6.31 -16.82
CA ILE A 148 8.64 6.13 -15.42
C ILE A 148 9.52 6.92 -14.44
N ALA A 149 10.67 7.41 -14.91
CA ALA A 149 11.54 8.28 -14.14
C ALA A 149 11.06 9.73 -14.11
N LEU A 150 10.20 10.12 -15.06
CA LEU A 150 9.60 11.44 -15.11
C LEU A 150 8.29 11.50 -14.34
N ARG A 151 7.83 12.73 -14.07
CA ARG A 151 6.51 12.97 -13.46
C ARG A 151 5.43 12.75 -14.52
N SER A 152 4.29 12.20 -14.12
CA SER A 152 3.15 12.08 -15.02
C SER A 152 1.85 12.48 -14.35
N LEU A 153 1.15 13.44 -14.96
CA LEU A 153 -0.17 13.89 -14.51
C LEU A 153 -1.21 12.77 -14.68
N LEU A 154 -1.16 12.06 -15.81
CA LEU A 154 -2.11 10.98 -16.14
C LEU A 154 -2.07 9.85 -15.12
N TRP A 155 -0.88 9.33 -14.83
CA TRP A 155 -0.73 8.20 -13.90
C TRP A 155 -0.99 8.59 -12.45
N SER A 156 -0.60 9.79 -12.05
CA SER A 156 -0.92 10.31 -10.71
C SER A 156 -2.42 10.56 -10.54
N GLY A 157 -3.07 11.11 -11.57
CA GLY A 157 -4.52 11.30 -11.62
C GLY A 157 -5.27 9.98 -11.54
N ALA A 158 -4.87 8.97 -12.32
CA ALA A 158 -5.43 7.64 -12.26
C ALA A 158 -5.31 7.01 -10.86
N ALA A 159 -4.15 7.16 -10.21
CA ALA A 159 -3.96 6.68 -8.84
C ALA A 159 -4.89 7.39 -7.84
N GLY A 160 -5.00 8.73 -7.92
CA GLY A 160 -5.90 9.51 -7.07
C GLY A 160 -7.37 9.12 -7.25
N VAL A 161 -7.82 8.97 -8.50
CA VAL A 161 -9.19 8.53 -8.81
C VAL A 161 -9.44 7.12 -8.27
N TRP A 162 -8.50 6.20 -8.45
CA TRP A 162 -8.64 4.84 -7.90
C TRP A 162 -8.75 4.85 -6.38
N ILE A 163 -7.90 5.61 -5.68
CA ILE A 163 -7.96 5.75 -4.21
C ILE A 163 -9.31 6.28 -3.78
N PHE A 164 -9.81 7.32 -4.46
CA PHE A 164 -11.11 7.90 -4.17
C PHE A 164 -12.22 6.85 -4.32
N LEU A 165 -12.23 6.10 -5.43
CA LEU A 165 -13.22 5.06 -5.68
C LEU A 165 -13.14 3.92 -4.66
N ASP A 166 -11.94 3.45 -4.32
CA ASP A 166 -11.72 2.40 -3.32
C ASP A 166 -12.25 2.83 -1.94
N LEU A 167 -11.93 4.05 -1.54
CA LEU A 167 -12.34 4.63 -0.26
C LEU A 167 -13.86 4.88 -0.22
N TYR A 168 -14.43 5.38 -1.32
CA TYR A 168 -15.86 5.57 -1.48
C TYR A 168 -16.65 4.26 -1.38
N TRP A 169 -16.20 3.20 -2.06
CA TRP A 169 -16.85 1.89 -2.00
C TRP A 169 -16.67 1.20 -0.66
N THR A 170 -15.54 1.39 0.00
CA THR A 170 -15.29 0.83 1.33
C THR A 170 -16.24 1.46 2.36
N GLN A 171 -16.39 2.78 2.34
CA GLN A 171 -17.32 3.49 3.22
C GLN A 171 -18.78 3.17 2.93
N ARG A 172 -19.19 3.04 1.66
CA ARG A 172 -20.56 2.62 1.32
C ARG A 172 -20.93 1.21 1.82
N LYS A 173 -19.95 0.33 2.01
CA LYS A 173 -20.19 -1.01 2.57
C LYS A 173 -20.26 -1.01 4.09
N SER A 174 -19.64 -0.01 4.73
CA SER A 174 -19.84 0.25 6.15
C SER A 174 -21.26 0.78 6.33
N ALA A 175 -22.12 0.03 7.01
CA ALA A 175 -23.58 0.31 7.08
C ALA A 175 -23.95 1.54 7.93
N GLN A 176 -23.00 2.44 8.21
CA GLN A 176 -23.10 3.48 9.22
C GLN A 176 -22.88 4.87 8.61
N SER A 177 -23.56 5.88 9.16
CA SER A 177 -23.47 7.26 8.69
C SER A 177 -22.06 7.82 8.90
N ALA A 178 -21.32 8.01 7.81
CA ALA A 178 -19.98 8.57 7.84
C ALA A 178 -19.96 9.91 8.61
N THR A 179 -19.10 10.00 9.61
CA THR A 179 -18.91 11.26 10.36
C THR A 179 -18.41 12.36 9.41
N LYS A 180 -18.61 13.64 9.75
CA LYS A 180 -18.12 14.76 8.92
C LYS A 180 -16.62 14.68 8.65
N GLY A 181 -15.84 14.20 9.65
CA GLY A 181 -14.40 14.00 9.52
C GLY A 181 -14.04 12.89 8.53
N GLU A 182 -14.80 11.80 8.52
CA GLU A 182 -14.61 10.72 7.54
C GLU A 182 -14.94 11.15 6.13
N VAL A 183 -16.04 11.88 5.91
CA VAL A 183 -16.38 12.41 4.59
C VAL A 183 -15.27 13.35 4.08
N MET A 184 -14.73 14.19 4.98
CA MET A 184 -13.60 15.05 4.66
C MET A 184 -12.36 14.22 4.30
N PHE A 185 -12.07 13.14 5.02
CA PHE A 185 -10.98 12.22 4.69
C PHE A 185 -11.18 11.58 3.31
N ILE A 186 -12.39 11.11 2.98
CA ILE A 186 -12.72 10.47 1.69
C ILE A 186 -12.38 11.40 0.51
N ILE A 187 -12.59 12.70 0.67
CA ILE A 187 -12.39 13.67 -0.41
C ILE A 187 -10.96 14.22 -0.39
N PHE A 188 -10.45 14.60 0.78
CA PHE A 188 -9.16 15.25 0.93
C PHE A 188 -7.99 14.29 0.72
N PHE A 189 -8.05 13.08 1.25
CA PHE A 189 -6.94 12.13 1.18
C PHE A 189 -6.56 11.76 -0.27
N PRO A 190 -7.49 11.37 -1.16
CA PRO A 190 -7.14 11.08 -2.55
C PRO A 190 -6.59 12.28 -3.30
N PHE A 191 -7.13 13.48 -3.05
CA PHE A 191 -6.61 14.72 -3.63
C PHE A 191 -5.18 15.01 -3.17
N PHE A 192 -4.92 14.87 -1.87
CA PHE A 192 -3.58 15.01 -1.30
C PHE A 192 -2.61 14.00 -1.92
N ILE A 193 -3.00 12.72 -2.02
CA ILE A 193 -2.15 11.69 -2.64
C ILE A 193 -1.90 11.98 -4.12
N PHE A 194 -2.90 12.47 -4.86
CA PHE A 194 -2.71 12.91 -6.24
C PHE A 194 -1.62 13.99 -6.35
N VAL A 195 -1.70 15.05 -5.54
CA VAL A 195 -0.70 16.14 -5.53
C VAL A 195 0.68 15.62 -5.13
N LEU A 196 0.74 14.76 -4.10
CA LEU A 196 1.98 14.14 -3.64
C LEU A 196 2.64 13.30 -4.74
N LEU A 197 1.86 12.47 -5.43
CA LEU A 197 2.35 11.63 -6.52
C LEU A 197 2.77 12.43 -7.74
N TRP A 198 2.08 13.54 -8.02
CA TRP A 198 2.45 14.41 -9.13
C TRP A 198 3.82 15.08 -8.92
N TRP A 199 4.21 15.38 -7.68
CA TRP A 199 5.57 15.85 -7.39
C TRP A 199 6.62 14.76 -7.67
N LEU A 200 6.26 13.50 -7.57
CA LEU A 200 7.20 12.38 -7.57
C LEU A 200 7.30 11.70 -8.95
N PRO A 201 8.37 10.93 -9.20
CA PRO A 201 8.48 10.11 -10.41
C PRO A 201 7.29 9.15 -10.56
N MET A 202 6.87 8.93 -11.80
CA MET A 202 5.71 8.11 -12.18
C MET A 202 5.80 6.67 -11.65
N VAL A 203 7.00 6.14 -11.41
CA VAL A 203 7.20 4.83 -10.77
C VAL A 203 6.35 4.65 -9.50
N LYS A 204 6.16 5.69 -8.70
CA LYS A 204 5.35 5.61 -7.47
C LYS A 204 3.87 5.44 -7.78
N SER A 205 3.36 6.11 -8.80
CA SER A 205 1.99 5.96 -9.26
C SER A 205 1.75 4.54 -9.78
N ILE A 206 2.71 3.98 -10.55
CA ILE A 206 2.65 2.58 -11.02
C ILE A 206 2.62 1.60 -9.83
N PHE A 207 3.51 1.80 -8.86
CA PHE A 207 3.57 0.96 -7.66
C PHE A 207 2.23 0.96 -6.92
N ILE A 208 1.64 2.13 -6.66
CA ILE A 208 0.36 2.25 -5.96
C ILE A 208 -0.78 1.63 -6.77
N LEU A 209 -0.87 1.93 -8.06
CA LEU A 209 -1.91 1.38 -8.94
C LEU A 209 -1.83 -0.15 -9.02
N THR A 210 -0.63 -0.71 -9.16
CA THR A 210 -0.42 -2.16 -9.19
C THR A 210 -0.85 -2.80 -7.87
N SER A 211 -0.47 -2.17 -6.76
CA SER A 211 -0.80 -2.59 -5.42
C SER A 211 -2.33 -2.60 -5.17
N MET A 212 -3.05 -1.62 -5.74
CA MET A 212 -4.51 -1.54 -5.67
C MET A 212 -5.20 -2.52 -6.60
N ALA A 213 -4.70 -2.68 -7.83
CA ALA A 213 -5.19 -3.68 -8.77
C ALA A 213 -5.11 -5.09 -8.15
N PHE A 214 -4.00 -5.42 -7.49
CA PHE A 214 -3.87 -6.68 -6.76
C PHE A 214 -4.95 -6.85 -5.68
N SER A 215 -5.18 -5.82 -4.86
CA SER A 215 -6.22 -5.84 -3.83
C SER A 215 -7.63 -6.06 -4.41
N GLY A 216 -7.93 -5.37 -5.52
CA GLY A 216 -9.16 -5.55 -6.28
C GLY A 216 -9.32 -6.98 -6.80
N THR A 217 -8.27 -7.53 -7.40
CA THR A 217 -8.25 -8.91 -7.92
C THR A 217 -8.50 -9.94 -6.82
N ILE A 218 -7.84 -9.82 -5.66
CA ILE A 218 -8.08 -10.72 -4.52
C ILE A 218 -9.52 -10.62 -4.01
N THR A 219 -10.08 -9.41 -3.97
CA THR A 219 -11.46 -9.19 -3.54
C THR A 219 -12.45 -9.87 -4.50
N VAL A 220 -12.23 -9.74 -5.80
CA VAL A 220 -13.04 -10.39 -6.84
C VAL A 220 -12.89 -11.91 -6.77
N LEU A 221 -11.66 -12.42 -6.72
CA LEU A 221 -11.38 -13.87 -6.61
C LEU A 221 -12.06 -14.45 -5.37
N ARG A 222 -11.96 -13.79 -4.22
CA ARG A 222 -12.63 -14.28 -3.00
C ARG A 222 -14.15 -14.34 -3.17
N LYS A 223 -14.78 -13.32 -3.77
CA LYS A 223 -16.23 -13.34 -4.04
C LYS A 223 -16.64 -14.47 -4.98
N LEU A 224 -15.78 -14.84 -5.95
CA LEU A 224 -16.05 -15.93 -6.88
C LEU A 224 -15.89 -17.31 -6.22
N PHE A 225 -14.85 -17.51 -5.39
CA PHE A 225 -14.53 -18.80 -4.78
C PHE A 225 -15.22 -19.05 -3.42
N VAL A 226 -15.53 -18.00 -2.66
CA VAL A 226 -16.20 -18.11 -1.36
C VAL A 226 -17.69 -17.76 -1.54
N LYS A 227 -18.54 -18.78 -1.75
CA LYS A 227 -19.99 -18.64 -1.62
C LYS A 227 -20.30 -18.16 -0.20
N THR A 228 -20.69 -16.90 -0.05
CA THR A 228 -21.20 -16.38 1.22
C THR A 228 -22.46 -17.16 1.61
N PRO A 229 -22.53 -17.79 2.80
CA PRO A 229 -23.78 -18.30 3.32
C PRO A 229 -24.74 -17.13 3.49
N LYS A 230 -25.95 -17.23 2.92
CA LYS A 230 -27.01 -16.23 3.15
C LYS A 230 -27.20 -16.05 4.66
N PRO A 231 -27.24 -14.82 5.19
CA PRO A 231 -27.57 -14.61 6.60
C PRO A 231 -28.96 -15.23 6.85
N LYS A 232 -29.04 -16.15 7.82
CA LYS A 232 -30.34 -16.64 8.29
C LYS A 232 -31.11 -15.43 8.80
N ALA A 233 -32.30 -15.20 8.24
CA ALA A 233 -33.24 -14.24 8.78
C ALA A 233 -33.46 -14.56 10.27
N ALA A 234 -33.20 -13.59 11.14
CA ALA A 234 -33.61 -13.69 12.52
C ALA A 234 -35.14 -13.60 12.54
N HIS A 235 -35.79 -14.70 12.92
CA HIS A 235 -37.19 -14.73 13.33
C HIS A 235 -37.27 -14.50 14.82
#